data_AF-A0A485ABR2-F1
#
_entry.id   AF-A0A485ABR2-F1
#
_cell.length_a   1.000
_cell.length_b   1.000
_cell.length_c   1.000
_cell.angle_alpha   90.00
_cell.angle_beta   90.00
_cell.angle_gamma   90.00
#
_symmetry.space_group_name_H-M   'P 1'
#
loop_
_entity.id
_entity.type
_entity.pdbx_description
1 polymer ?
#
loop_
_entity_poly.entity_id
_entity_poly.type
_entity_poly.pdbx_seq_one_letter_code
_entity_poly.pdbx_strand_id
1 'polypeptide(L)'
;MGIFKIDQKSHSLSRAVFIAIFIGAIIGLSLHFIATDSSKIVIDWYSIIGNGYVNLLKLVAVPLIFISILSAINKLENNAGIGKMSLTIVACMLVLVMIAGFVGLLTAHVIGLDASAFGHMQSTLTTDDVSKTAAVSLPQLLTSLIPTNLFLDLTAHAACRLLASLSLPCWPVSRC
;
A
#
# COMPACT_ATOMS: atom_id res chain seq x y z
N MET A 1 25.67 22.05 -32.58
CA MET A 1 24.63 22.86 -31.91
C MET A 1 23.25 22.46 -32.49
N GLY A 2 22.65 21.33 -32.10
CA GLY A 2 21.51 20.81 -32.88
C GLY A 2 20.71 19.63 -32.33
N ILE A 3 20.56 19.47 -31.00
CA ILE A 3 19.75 18.35 -30.43
C ILE A 3 18.66 18.81 -29.43
N PHE A 4 18.43 20.11 -29.24
CA PHE A 4 17.39 20.62 -28.32
C PHE A 4 16.06 20.99 -28.99
N LYS A 5 15.57 20.15 -29.90
CA LYS A 5 14.19 20.22 -30.40
C LYS A 5 13.54 18.83 -30.38
N ILE A 6 13.41 18.28 -29.17
CA ILE A 6 12.41 17.24 -28.94
C ILE A 6 11.10 17.99 -28.70
N ASP A 7 10.31 17.96 -29.74
CA ASP A 7 8.96 18.49 -29.88
C ASP A 7 8.11 18.19 -28.65
N GLN A 8 7.62 19.25 -28.02
CA GLN A 8 6.70 19.21 -26.89
C GLN A 8 5.31 18.74 -27.33
N LYS A 9 5.18 17.50 -27.80
CA LYS A 9 3.88 16.84 -27.78
C LYS A 9 3.59 16.40 -26.36
N SER A 10 2.88 17.27 -25.65
CA SER A 10 2.19 17.01 -24.39
C SER A 10 1.14 15.90 -24.60
N HIS A 11 1.60 14.66 -24.75
CA HIS A 11 0.73 13.53 -24.47
C HIS A 11 0.34 13.65 -22.99
N SER A 12 -0.97 13.60 -22.71
CA SER A 12 -1.47 13.73 -21.34
C SER A 12 -0.73 12.75 -20.44
N LEU A 13 -0.26 13.24 -19.28
CA LEU A 13 0.47 12.43 -18.31
C LEU A 13 -0.28 11.13 -18.00
N SER A 14 -1.61 11.21 -17.92
CA SER A 14 -2.50 10.06 -17.78
C SER A 14 -2.29 9.01 -18.88
N ARG A 15 -2.24 9.41 -20.16
CA ARG A 15 -2.02 8.47 -21.27
C ARG A 15 -0.64 7.83 -21.21
N ALA A 16 0.39 8.59 -20.81
CA ALA A 16 1.73 8.04 -20.62
C ALA A 16 1.77 6.99 -19.50
N VAL A 17 1.12 7.24 -18.36
CA VAL A 17 1.05 6.29 -17.24
C VAL A 17 0.30 5.02 -17.63
N PHE A 18 -0.83 5.13 -18.32
CA PHE A 18 -1.58 3.96 -18.79
C PHE A 18 -0.76 3.10 -19.76
N ILE A 19 -0.06 3.72 -20.71
CA ILE A 19 0.81 2.99 -21.65
C ILE A 19 1.97 2.33 -20.91
N ALA A 20 2.59 3.03 -19.94
CA ALA A 20 3.68 2.49 -19.13
C ALA A 20 3.26 1.28 -18.28
N ILE A 21 2.07 1.32 -17.66
CA ILE A 21 1.55 0.19 -16.88
C ILE A 21 1.31 -1.02 -17.78
N PHE A 22 0.67 -0.81 -18.93
CA PHE A 22 0.34 -1.91 -19.84
C PHE A 22 1.59 -2.55 -20.46
N ILE A 23 2.55 -1.72 -20.89
CA ILE A 23 3.81 -2.22 -21.45
C ILE A 23 4.64 -2.93 -20.36
N GLY A 24 4.68 -2.39 -19.14
CA GLY A 24 5.37 -3.01 -18.01
C GLY A 24 4.79 -4.37 -17.64
N ALA A 25 3.46 -4.50 -17.64
CA ALA A 25 2.78 -5.77 -17.39
C ALA A 25 3.10 -6.82 -18.46
N ILE A 26 3.09 -6.45 -19.74
CA ILE A 26 3.43 -7.36 -20.86
C ILE A 26 4.88 -7.82 -20.77
N ILE A 27 5.80 -6.90 -20.50
CA ILE A 27 7.23 -7.22 -20.36
C ILE A 27 7.45 -8.15 -19.17
N GLY A 28 6.84 -7.85 -18.01
CA GLY A 28 6.91 -8.71 -16.82
C GLY A 28 6.39 -10.12 -17.05
N LEU A 29 5.24 -10.25 -17.73
CA LEU A 29 4.66 -11.54 -18.08
C LEU A 29 5.54 -12.32 -19.07
N SER A 30 6.07 -11.63 -20.09
CA SER A 30 6.95 -12.24 -21.10
C SER A 30 8.24 -12.78 -20.47
N LEU A 31 8.82 -12.07 -19.50
CA LEU A 31 10.01 -12.54 -18.78
C LEU A 31 9.73 -13.79 -17.94
N HIS A 32 8.53 -13.94 -17.38
CA HIS A 32 8.14 -15.12 -16.60
C HIS A 32 8.09 -16.39 -17.46
N PHE A 33 7.62 -16.32 -18.71
CA PHE A 33 7.52 -17.47 -19.62
C PHE A 33 8.85 -17.93 -20.22
N ILE A 34 9.83 -17.04 -20.36
CA ILE A 34 11.14 -17.32 -21.00
C ILE A 34 12.25 -17.63 -19.97
N ALA A 35 11.91 -17.74 -18.67
CA ALA A 35 12.84 -17.84 -17.55
C ALA A 35 13.91 -18.95 -17.70
N THR A 36 15.01 -18.60 -18.37
CA THR A 36 16.31 -19.30 -18.40
C THR A 36 17.24 -18.64 -17.37
N ASP A 37 18.37 -19.26 -17.02
CA ASP A 37 19.31 -18.77 -15.98
C ASP A 37 19.73 -17.29 -16.09
N SER A 38 19.75 -16.70 -17.30
CA SER A 38 20.04 -15.28 -17.54
C SER A 38 18.95 -14.32 -17.01
N SER A 39 17.77 -14.83 -16.64
CA SER A 39 16.66 -14.02 -16.12
C SER A 39 16.96 -13.41 -14.74
N LYS A 40 17.78 -14.06 -13.92
CA LYS A 40 18.15 -13.60 -12.57
C LYS A 40 18.86 -12.24 -12.61
N ILE A 41 19.82 -12.08 -13.52
CA ILE A 41 20.53 -10.80 -13.71
C ILE A 41 19.54 -9.71 -14.11
N VAL A 42 18.65 -9.95 -15.07
CA VAL A 42 17.70 -8.91 -15.53
C VAL A 42 16.74 -8.48 -14.41
N ILE A 43 16.31 -9.43 -13.58
CA ILE A 43 15.45 -9.17 -12.41
C ILE A 43 16.18 -8.31 -11.37
N ASP A 44 17.45 -8.58 -11.09
CA ASP A 44 18.24 -7.79 -10.13
C ASP A 44 18.41 -6.33 -10.59
N TRP A 45 18.70 -6.11 -11.88
CA TRP A 45 18.77 -4.75 -12.45
C TRP A 45 17.42 -4.03 -12.41
N TYR A 46 16.33 -4.71 -12.74
CA TYR A 46 14.98 -4.14 -12.65
C TYR A 46 14.61 -3.79 -11.19
N SER A 47 14.99 -4.65 -10.25
CA SER A 47 14.78 -4.46 -8.81
C SER A 47 15.49 -3.20 -8.29
N ILE A 48 16.70 -2.89 -8.78
CA ILE A 48 17.42 -1.66 -8.41
C ILE A 48 16.65 -0.42 -8.86
N ILE A 49 16.17 -0.37 -10.11
CA ILE A 49 15.39 0.77 -10.62
C ILE A 49 14.07 0.91 -9.85
N GLY A 50 13.35 -0.20 -9.65
CA GLY A 50 12.05 -0.19 -8.98
C GLY A 50 12.15 0.23 -7.51
N ASN A 51 13.05 -0.39 -6.75
CA ASN A 51 13.28 -0.05 -5.35
C ASN A 51 13.87 1.36 -5.20
N GLY A 52 14.74 1.77 -6.14
CA GLY A 52 15.25 3.13 -6.22
C GLY A 52 14.10 4.13 -6.29
N TYR A 53 13.22 4.01 -7.29
CA TYR A 53 12.08 4.91 -7.46
C TYR A 53 11.21 5.00 -6.20
N VAL A 54 10.86 3.85 -5.60
CA VAL A 54 10.03 3.82 -4.38
C VAL A 54 10.74 4.48 -3.19
N ASN A 55 12.04 4.26 -3.01
CA ASN A 55 12.80 4.89 -1.93
C ASN A 55 12.92 6.41 -2.11
N LEU A 56 13.09 6.88 -3.36
CA LEU A 56 13.04 8.31 -3.66
C LEU A 56 11.67 8.90 -3.35
N LEU A 57 10.57 8.22 -3.73
CA LEU A 57 9.21 8.68 -3.41
C LEU A 57 8.98 8.74 -1.90
N LYS A 58 9.42 7.74 -1.14
CA LYS A 58 9.28 7.71 0.33
C LYS A 58 10.00 8.89 1.00
N LEU A 59 11.21 9.24 0.54
CA LEU A 59 12.00 10.35 1.07
C LEU A 59 11.28 11.70 0.91
N VAL A 60 10.60 11.91 -0.22
CA VAL A 60 9.86 13.15 -0.49
C VAL A 60 8.48 13.14 0.18
N ALA A 61 7.81 11.98 0.26
CA ALA A 61 6.45 11.87 0.78
C ALA A 61 6.36 12.22 2.28
N VAL A 62 7.24 11.66 3.13
CA VAL A 62 7.20 11.86 4.59
C VAL A 62 7.22 13.35 4.99
N PRO A 63 8.18 14.19 4.54
CA PRO A 63 8.19 15.60 4.91
C PRO A 63 7.01 16.37 4.33
N LEU A 64 6.55 16.03 3.12
CA LEU A 64 5.43 16.70 2.47
C LEU A 64 4.11 16.47 3.21
N ILE A 65 3.90 15.26 3.73
CA ILE A 65 2.73 14.93 4.56
C ILE A 65 2.72 15.79 5.84
N PHE A 66 3.86 15.93 6.51
CA PHE A 66 3.97 16.76 7.72
C PHE A 66 3.61 18.23 7.44
N ILE A 67 4.18 18.82 6.38
CA ILE A 67 3.91 20.21 5.98
C ILE A 67 2.43 20.38 5.59
N SER A 68 1.85 19.40 4.90
CA SER A 68 0.44 19.42 4.50
C SER A 68 -0.50 19.41 5.70
N ILE A 69 -0.24 18.58 6.71
CA ILE A 69 -1.06 18.51 7.94
C ILE A 69 -0.97 19.82 8.72
N LEU A 70 0.22 20.38 8.91
CA LEU A 70 0.39 21.67 9.60
C LEU A 70 -0.34 22.82 8.89
N SER A 71 -0.26 22.87 7.56
CA SER A 71 -0.98 23.87 6.76
C SER A 71 -2.50 23.70 6.88
N ALA A 72 -2.99 22.45 6.88
CA ALA A 72 -4.40 22.15 7.06
C ALA A 72 -4.90 22.61 8.43
N ILE A 73 -4.19 22.28 9.52
CA ILE A 73 -4.59 22.65 10.89
C ILE A 73 -4.73 24.17 11.04
N ASN A 74 -3.76 24.95 10.56
CA ASN A 74 -3.82 26.42 10.61
C ASN A 74 -5.03 26.99 9.86
N LYS A 75 -5.51 26.31 8.81
CA LYS A 75 -6.64 26.76 8.02
C LYS A 75 -8.00 26.40 8.63
N LEU A 76 -8.03 25.44 9.56
CA LEU A 76 -9.24 24.97 10.22
C LEU A 76 -9.71 25.91 11.36
N GLU A 77 -8.81 26.67 11.98
CA GLU A 77 -9.15 27.57 13.10
C GLU A 77 -10.11 28.71 12.69
N ASN A 78 -10.06 29.14 11.42
CA ASN A 78 -10.87 30.25 10.90
C ASN A 78 -12.20 29.80 10.23
N ASN A 79 -12.67 28.56 10.44
CA ASN A 79 -13.84 28.05 9.73
C ASN A 79 -14.82 27.32 10.66
N ALA A 80 -15.92 27.98 11.07
CA ALA A 80 -16.92 27.41 11.98
C ALA A 80 -17.73 26.19 11.44
N GLY A 81 -17.42 25.71 10.23
CA GLY A 81 -18.13 24.62 9.55
C GLY A 81 -17.41 23.27 9.47
N ILE A 82 -16.21 23.11 10.06
CA ILE A 82 -15.34 21.95 9.79
C ILE A 82 -15.96 20.61 10.20
N GLY A 83 -16.70 20.59 11.32
CA GLY A 83 -17.22 19.34 11.89
C GLY A 83 -18.17 18.62 10.93
N LYS A 84 -18.98 19.38 10.20
CA LYS A 84 -19.96 18.82 9.24
C LYS A 84 -19.27 18.33 7.96
N MET A 85 -18.23 19.05 7.49
CA MET A 85 -17.42 18.59 6.36
C MET A 85 -16.64 17.31 6.70
N SER A 86 -15.98 17.27 7.86
CA SER A 86 -15.24 16.08 8.33
C SER A 86 -16.16 14.87 8.48
N LEU A 87 -17.33 15.04 9.12
CA LEU A 87 -18.32 13.97 9.28
C LEU A 87 -18.81 13.43 7.93
N THR A 88 -19.03 14.31 6.95
CA THR A 88 -19.47 13.91 5.60
C THR A 88 -18.40 13.14 4.86
N ILE A 89 -17.13 13.52 4.99
CA ILE A 89 -15.99 12.83 4.35
C ILE A 89 -15.82 11.43 4.96
N VAL A 90 -15.82 11.33 6.29
CA VAL A 90 -15.70 10.04 6.98
C VAL A 90 -16.84 9.12 6.60
N ALA A 91 -18.09 9.62 6.60
CA ALA A 91 -19.25 8.84 6.16
C ALA A 91 -19.09 8.38 4.70
N CYS A 92 -18.67 9.26 3.79
CA CYS A 92 -18.45 8.92 2.38
C CYS A 92 -17.36 7.86 2.19
N MET A 93 -16.23 7.97 2.88
CA MET A 93 -15.15 6.97 2.80
C MET A 93 -15.61 5.60 3.31
N LEU A 94 -16.32 5.57 4.45
CA LEU A 94 -16.83 4.31 4.99
C LEU A 94 -17.85 3.66 4.07
N VAL A 95 -18.76 4.44 3.47
CA VAL A 95 -19.74 3.93 2.51
C VAL A 95 -19.04 3.35 1.28
N LEU A 96 -18.04 4.04 0.72
CA LEU A 96 -17.29 3.52 -0.43
C LEU A 96 -16.48 2.26 -0.08
N VAL A 97 -15.89 2.18 1.11
CA VAL A 97 -15.17 0.99 1.59
C VAL A 97 -16.13 -0.19 1.75
N MET A 98 -17.32 0.04 2.32
CA MET A 98 -18.37 -0.98 2.45
C MET A 98 -18.80 -1.51 1.08
N ILE A 99 -19.04 -0.61 0.11
CA ILE A 99 -19.41 -1.00 -1.26
C ILE A 99 -18.27 -1.77 -1.94
N ALA A 100 -17.02 -1.31 -1.82
CA ALA A 100 -15.86 -1.98 -2.40
C ALA A 100 -15.65 -3.39 -1.81
N GLY A 101 -15.78 -3.53 -0.48
CA GLY A 101 -15.72 -4.82 0.21
C GLY A 101 -16.85 -5.75 -0.22
N PHE A 102 -18.08 -5.25 -0.34
CA PHE A 102 -19.22 -6.03 -0.81
C PHE A 102 -19.03 -6.53 -2.23
N VAL A 103 -18.58 -5.68 -3.15
CA VAL A 103 -18.28 -6.07 -4.54
C VAL A 103 -17.12 -7.08 -4.59
N GLY A 104 -16.09 -6.91 -3.76
CA GLY A 104 -14.98 -7.85 -3.64
C GLY A 104 -15.43 -9.24 -3.16
N LEU A 105 -16.26 -9.29 -2.11
CA LEU A 105 -16.84 -10.54 -1.60
C LEU A 105 -17.76 -11.21 -2.62
N LEU A 106 -18.62 -10.43 -3.29
CA LEU A 106 -19.52 -10.94 -4.31
C LEU A 106 -18.74 -11.53 -5.49
N THR A 107 -17.67 -10.86 -5.93
CA THR A 107 -16.80 -11.34 -7.00
C THR A 107 -16.07 -12.63 -6.58
N ALA A 108 -15.55 -12.72 -5.35
CA ALA A 108 -14.93 -13.94 -4.84
C ALA A 108 -15.93 -15.12 -4.78
N HIS A 109 -17.18 -14.84 -4.39
CA HIS A 109 -18.24 -15.82 -4.34
C HIS A 109 -18.66 -16.31 -5.74
N VAL A 110 -18.78 -15.40 -6.72
CA VAL A 110 -19.15 -15.73 -8.11
C VAL A 110 -18.06 -16.52 -8.84
N ILE A 111 -16.78 -16.21 -8.61
CA ILE A 111 -15.65 -16.98 -9.19
C ILE A 111 -15.55 -18.37 -8.52
N GLY A 112 -16.27 -18.61 -7.42
CA GLY A 112 -16.24 -19.88 -6.71
C GLY A 112 -14.89 -20.13 -6.03
N LEU A 113 -14.28 -19.08 -5.46
CA LEU A 113 -13.14 -19.22 -4.54
C LEU A 113 -13.64 -19.83 -3.22
N ASP A 114 -14.05 -21.08 -3.29
CA ASP A 114 -14.35 -21.89 -2.12
C ASP A 114 -13.01 -22.31 -1.50
N ALA A 115 -12.88 -22.22 -0.17
CA ALA A 115 -11.64 -22.49 0.55
C ALA A 115 -11.07 -23.90 0.29
N SER A 116 -11.87 -24.80 -0.30
CA SER A 116 -11.46 -26.10 -0.81
C SER A 116 -10.38 -26.05 -1.91
N ALA A 117 -10.34 -25.00 -2.74
CA ALA A 117 -9.27 -24.81 -3.73
C ALA A 117 -7.90 -24.47 -3.10
N PHE A 118 -7.91 -24.01 -1.85
CA PHE A 118 -6.71 -23.77 -1.03
C PHE A 118 -6.35 -24.97 -0.14
N GLY A 119 -7.05 -26.11 -0.27
CA GLY A 119 -6.87 -27.30 0.57
C GLY A 119 -5.46 -27.92 0.55
N HIS A 120 -4.64 -27.63 -0.46
CA HIS A 120 -3.23 -28.04 -0.50
C HIS A 120 -2.28 -27.10 0.29
N MET A 121 -2.76 -25.97 0.80
CA MET A 121 -2.02 -25.06 1.70
C MET A 121 -2.52 -25.12 3.15
N GLN A 122 -3.40 -26.07 3.50
CA GLN A 122 -3.90 -26.23 4.86
C GLN A 122 -3.21 -27.40 5.57
N SER A 123 -2.03 -27.15 6.15
CA SER A 123 -1.49 -27.97 7.25
C SER A 123 -0.53 -27.18 8.14
N THR A 124 -0.86 -25.95 8.54
CA THR A 124 -0.26 -25.32 9.74
C THR A 124 -1.14 -24.22 10.35
N LEU A 125 -2.47 -24.32 10.25
CA LEU A 125 -3.37 -23.45 11.02
C LEU A 125 -3.93 -24.31 12.16
N THR A 126 -3.10 -24.48 13.19
CA THR A 126 -3.54 -25.09 14.44
C THR A 126 -4.48 -24.13 15.15
N THR A 127 -5.40 -24.68 15.94
CA THR A 127 -6.42 -24.00 16.74
C THR A 127 -5.88 -22.93 17.73
N ASP A 128 -4.56 -22.78 17.82
CA ASP A 128 -3.86 -21.78 18.61
C ASP A 128 -3.82 -20.38 17.94
N ASP A 129 -3.84 -20.29 16.60
CA ASP A 129 -3.78 -18.99 15.89
C ASP A 129 -5.13 -18.26 15.86
N VAL A 130 -6.25 -18.99 15.80
CA VAL A 130 -7.59 -18.41 15.90
C VAL A 130 -7.83 -17.79 17.29
N SER A 131 -7.21 -18.38 18.31
CA SER A 131 -7.24 -17.89 19.69
C SER A 131 -6.40 -16.60 19.84
N LYS A 132 -5.36 -16.39 19.03
CA LYS A 132 -4.57 -15.14 18.99
C LYS A 132 -5.22 -14.02 18.19
N THR A 133 -5.95 -14.33 17.12
CA THR A 133 -6.72 -13.32 16.37
C THR A 133 -7.93 -12.79 17.15
N ALA A 134 -8.52 -13.62 18.03
CA ALA A 134 -9.55 -13.18 18.98
C ALA A 134 -8.98 -12.50 20.24
N ALA A 135 -7.69 -12.68 20.55
CA ALA A 135 -7.02 -12.14 21.73
C ALA A 135 -6.29 -10.81 21.51
N VAL A 136 -6.42 -10.18 20.34
CA VAL A 136 -6.18 -8.73 20.24
C VAL A 136 -7.40 -8.05 20.84
N SER A 137 -7.44 -8.01 22.18
CA SER A 137 -8.46 -7.31 22.92
C SER A 137 -8.50 -5.84 22.43
N LEU A 138 -9.71 -5.28 22.23
CA LEU A 138 -9.88 -3.86 21.86
C LEU A 138 -8.98 -2.88 22.65
N PRO A 139 -8.71 -3.10 23.95
CA PRO A 139 -7.75 -2.31 24.71
C PRO A 139 -6.32 -2.33 24.15
N GLN A 140 -5.82 -3.49 23.73
CA GLN A 140 -4.46 -3.63 23.18
C GLN A 140 -4.33 -2.90 21.82
N LEU A 141 -5.41 -2.87 21.04
CA LEU A 141 -5.49 -2.13 19.78
C LEU A 141 -5.54 -0.62 20.04
N LEU A 142 -6.33 -0.18 21.02
CA LEU A 142 -6.40 1.21 21.47
C LEU A 142 -5.06 1.71 22.04
N THR A 143 -4.36 0.91 22.82
CA THR A 143 -3.04 1.28 23.36
C THR A 143 -1.96 1.28 22.28
N SER A 144 -2.07 0.40 21.27
CA SER A 144 -1.17 0.38 20.11
C SER A 144 -1.38 1.54 19.14
N LEU A 145 -2.58 2.16 19.16
CA LEU A 145 -2.91 3.36 18.39
C LEU A 145 -2.31 4.65 18.99
N ILE A 146 -1.80 4.60 20.23
CA ILE A 146 -1.13 5.74 20.85
C ILE A 146 0.37 5.62 20.58
N PRO A 147 0.94 6.38 19.62
CA PRO A 147 2.36 6.33 19.34
C PRO A 147 3.13 6.91 20.53
N THR A 148 4.12 6.16 21.03
CA THR A 148 5.02 6.65 22.07
C THR A 148 6.05 7.65 21.53
N ASN A 149 6.29 7.67 20.22
CA ASN A 149 7.25 8.55 19.53
C ASN A 149 6.78 8.91 18.11
N LEU A 150 6.28 10.13 17.91
CA LEU A 150 5.72 10.62 16.63
C LEU A 150 6.72 10.54 15.48
N PHE A 151 7.99 10.88 15.71
CA PHE A 151 9.01 10.89 14.66
C PHE A 151 9.37 9.50 14.14
N LEU A 152 9.39 8.48 15.02
CA LEU A 152 9.62 7.10 14.59
C LEU A 152 8.44 6.55 13.78
N ASP A 153 7.23 6.96 14.12
CA ASP A 153 6.00 6.54 13.45
C ASP A 153 5.92 7.11 12.03
N LEU A 154 6.31 8.38 11.86
CA LEU A 154 6.41 9.05 10.55
C LEU A 154 7.48 8.43 9.64
N THR A 155 8.54 7.83 10.20
CA THR A 155 9.59 7.13 9.44
C THR A 155 9.26 5.64 9.28
N ALA A 156 8.25 5.30 8.46
CA ALA A 156 7.89 3.94 8.01
C ALA A 156 7.63 2.85 9.10
N HIS A 157 7.81 3.16 10.37
CA HIS A 157 7.76 2.20 11.48
C HIS A 157 6.34 1.99 12.02
N ALA A 158 5.41 2.91 11.72
CA ALA A 158 4.01 2.86 12.11
C ALA A 158 3.30 1.60 11.60
N ALA A 159 3.40 1.34 10.28
CA ALA A 159 2.77 0.19 9.64
C ALA A 159 3.39 -1.13 10.12
N CYS A 160 4.70 -1.13 10.41
CA CYS A 160 5.42 -2.30 10.93
C CYS A 160 4.97 -2.66 12.35
N ARG A 161 4.69 -1.68 13.22
CA ARG A 161 4.26 -1.90 14.61
C ARG A 161 2.92 -2.63 14.71
N LEU A 162 1.97 -2.27 13.85
CA LEU A 162 0.62 -2.86 13.80
C LEU A 162 0.63 -4.28 13.18
N LEU A 163 1.57 -4.56 12.27
CA LEU A 163 1.77 -5.89 11.70
C LEU A 163 2.59 -6.80 12.64
N ALA A 164 3.56 -6.26 13.36
CA ALA A 164 4.37 -6.99 14.34
C ALA A 164 3.55 -7.44 15.57
N SER A 165 2.55 -6.66 15.98
CA SER A 165 1.62 -7.06 17.04
C SER A 165 0.64 -8.15 16.61
N LEU A 166 0.43 -8.36 15.31
CA LEU A 166 -0.46 -9.39 14.75
C LEU A 166 0.19 -10.77 14.64
N SER A 167 1.44 -10.95 15.11
CA SER A 167 2.18 -12.22 15.09
C SER A 167 2.25 -12.91 13.72
N LEU A 168 2.13 -12.15 12.61
CA LEU A 168 2.50 -12.66 11.29
C LEU A 168 4.02 -12.78 11.20
N PRO A 169 4.56 -13.81 10.52
CA PRO A 169 5.98 -14.07 10.44
C PRO A 169 6.69 -12.83 9.89
N CYS A 170 7.62 -12.30 10.69
CA CYS A 170 8.49 -11.18 10.39
C CYS A 170 8.96 -11.19 8.93
N TRP A 171 8.48 -10.23 8.14
CA TRP A 171 9.27 -9.76 7.00
C TRP A 171 10.61 -9.23 7.56
N PRO A 172 11.76 -9.65 7.02
CA PRO A 172 13.04 -9.42 7.66
C PRO A 172 13.29 -7.93 7.81
N VAL A 173 13.46 -7.52 9.06
CA VAL A 173 13.97 -6.22 9.54
C VAL A 173 15.46 -6.10 9.16
N SER A 174 15.75 -6.16 7.87
CA SER A 174 17.10 -5.94 7.33
C SER A 174 17.10 -5.14 6.03
N ARG A 175 15.93 -4.70 5.54
CA ARG A 175 15.79 -3.76 4.43
C ARG A 175 14.72 -2.69 4.71
N CYS A 176 14.93 -1.95 5.79
CA CYS A 176 14.47 -0.57 5.90
C CYS A 176 15.71 0.29 6.18
#